data_AF-A0A6B3NHP8-F1
#
_entry.id   AF-A0A6B3NHP8-F1
#
_cell.length_a   1.000
_cell.length_b   1.000
_cell.length_c   1.000
_cell.angle_alpha   90.00
_cell.angle_beta   90.00
_cell.angle_gamma   90.00
#
_symmetry.space_group_name_H-M   'P 1'
#
loop_
_entity.id
_entity.type
_entity.pdbx_description
1 polymer ?
#
loop_
_entity_poly.entity_id
_entity_poly.type
_entity_poly.pdbx_seq_one_letter_code
_entity_poly.pdbx_strand_id
1 'polypeptide(L)' 'MFFSFVAPIVLMIILLATFSVIGYIPGVATIGHVSAAQLLKFLAIFGQGCPFEGAIVIGLTCSLVGALFDTYASAVIRT' A
#
# COMPACT_ATOMS: atom_id res chain seq x y z
N MET A 1 10.15 -7.03 -12.45
CA MET A 1 10.60 -6.84 -11.04
C MET A 1 10.21 -5.49 -10.38
N PHE A 2 10.61 -4.31 -10.86
CA PHE A 2 10.34 -3.02 -10.15
C PHE A 2 8.86 -2.60 -10.05
N PHE A 3 8.04 -2.84 -11.09
CA PHE A 3 6.64 -2.38 -11.12
C PHE A 3 5.77 -2.99 -10.01
N SER A 4 6.04 -4.23 -9.57
CA SER A 4 5.22 -4.86 -8.53
C SER A 4 5.58 -4.43 -7.11
N PHE A 5 6.80 -3.93 -6.87
CA PHE A 5 7.19 -3.29 -5.61
C PHE A 5 6.66 -1.84 -5.55
N VAL A 6 6.58 -1.18 -6.70
CA VAL A 6 6.05 0.18 -6.83
C VAL A 6 4.54 0.23 -6.62
N ALA A 7 3.78 -0.80 -7.02
CA ALA A 7 2.32 -0.85 -6.87
C ALA A 7 1.79 -0.60 -5.43
N PRO A 8 2.27 -1.32 -4.38
CA PRO A 8 1.80 -1.08 -3.00
C PRO A 8 2.25 0.28 -2.45
N ILE A 9 3.44 0.77 -2.85
CA ILE A 9 3.94 2.09 -2.44
C ILE A 9 3.12 3.21 -3.09
N VAL A 10 2.84 3.09 -4.38
CA VAL A 10 1.97 4.01 -5.13
C VAL A 10 0.57 3.98 -4.57
N LEU A 11 0.03 2.81 -4.21
CA LEU A 11 -1.27 2.68 -3.56
C LEU A 11 -1.31 3.41 -2.21
N MET A 12 -0.27 3.25 -1.38
CA MET A 12 -0.10 4.02 -0.13
C MET A 12 -0.09 5.53 -0.36
N ILE A 13 0.67 6.00 -1.36
CA ILE A 13 0.76 7.43 -1.71
C ILE A 13 -0.57 7.96 -2.22
N ILE A 14 -1.24 7.22 -3.12
CA ILE A 14 -2.56 7.59 -3.65
C ILE A 14 -3.56 7.67 -2.50
N LEU A 15 -3.59 6.69 -1.61
CA LEU A 15 -4.54 6.65 -0.51
C LEU A 15 -4.33 7.83 0.46
N LEU A 16 -3.06 8.14 0.77
CA LEU A 16 -2.71 9.29 1.60
C LEU A 16 -3.05 10.62 0.92
N ALA A 17 -2.79 10.75 -0.39
CA ALA A 17 -3.17 11.93 -1.18
C ALA A 17 -4.70 12.11 -1.23
N THR A 18 -5.44 11.01 -1.40
CA THR A 18 -6.91 11.04 -1.43
C THR A 18 -7.47 11.49 -0.08
N PHE A 19 -6.91 11.00 1.03
CA PHE A 19 -7.29 11.47 2.37
C PHE A 19 -6.92 12.93 2.62
N SER A 20 -5.78 13.38 2.11
CA SER A 20 -5.37 14.78 2.23
C SER A 20 -6.30 15.72 1.45
N VAL A 21 -6.76 15.31 0.26
CA VAL A 21 -7.71 16.06 -0.57
C VAL A 21 -9.10 16.09 0.11
N ILE A 22 -9.55 14.96 0.65
CA ILE A 22 -10.80 14.87 1.41
C ILE A 22 -10.74 15.72 2.69
N GLY A 23 -9.57 15.79 3.32
CA GLY A 23 -9.30 16.61 4.50
C GLY A 23 -9.44 18.12 4.26
N TYR A 24 -9.28 18.57 3.01
CA TYR A 24 -9.40 19.97 2.62
C TYR A 24 -10.87 20.42 2.46
N ILE A 25 -11.82 19.48 2.43
CA ILE A 25 -13.26 19.77 2.30
C ILE A 25 -13.85 19.99 3.71
N PRO A 26 -14.27 21.21 4.06
CA PRO A 26 -14.90 21.48 5.36
C PRO A 26 -16.22 20.68 5.47
N GLY A 27 -16.26 19.73 6.41
CA GLY A 27 -17.36 18.78 6.61
C GLY A 27 -16.94 17.30 6.53
N VAL A 28 -15.88 16.98 5.78
CA VAL A 28 -15.37 15.60 5.59
C VAL A 28 -13.99 15.40 6.23
N ALA A 29 -13.41 16.47 6.79
CA ALA A 29 -12.11 16.47 7.47
C ALA A 29 -11.99 15.42 8.58
N THR A 30 -13.06 15.19 9.34
CA THR A 30 -13.13 14.13 10.36
C THR A 30 -13.00 12.74 9.73
N ILE A 31 -13.62 12.49 8.58
CA ILE A 31 -13.52 11.22 7.87
C ILE A 31 -12.11 11.03 7.33
N GLY A 32 -11.49 12.05 6.75
CA GLY A 32 -10.09 12.01 6.30
C GLY A 32 -9.10 11.69 7.44
N HIS A 33 -9.32 12.24 8.63
CA HIS A 33 -8.48 11.98 9.80
C HIS A 33 -8.70 10.56 10.37
N VAL A 34 -9.94 10.11 10.49
CA VAL A 34 -10.28 8.76 10.99
C VAL A 34 -9.75 7.67 10.07
N SER A 35 -9.85 7.90 8.76
CA SER A 35 -9.41 6.95 7.76
C SER A 35 -7.89 6.88 7.62
N ALA A 36 -7.18 8.01 7.73
CA ALA A 36 -5.73 8.02 7.89
C ALA A 36 -5.27 7.29 9.17
N ALA A 37 -5.97 7.49 10.30
CA ALA A 37 -5.68 6.79 11.55
C ALA A 37 -5.95 5.28 11.45
N GLN A 38 -7.00 4.87 10.75
CA GLN A 38 -7.28 3.45 10.46
C GLN A 38 -6.20 2.83 9.59
N LEU A 39 -5.71 3.56 8.59
CA LEU A 39 -4.65 3.09 7.71
C LEU A 39 -3.33 2.92 8.46
N LEU A 40 -2.98 3.87 9.32
CA LEU A 40 -1.81 3.77 10.19
C LEU A 40 -1.95 2.62 11.20
N LYS A 41 -3.14 2.41 11.77
CA LYS A 41 -3.41 1.24 12.63
C LYS A 41 -3.27 -0.07 11.88
N PHE A 42 -3.78 -0.15 10.66
CA PHE A 42 -3.62 -1.33 9.81
C PHE A 42 -2.14 -1.63 9.57
N LEU A 43 -1.36 -0.63 9.15
CA LEU A 43 0.10 -0.78 9.01
C LEU A 43 0.78 -1.18 10.33
N ALA A 44 0.37 -0.60 11.46
CA ALA A 44 0.92 -0.94 12.76
C ALA A 44 0.61 -2.39 13.20
N ILE A 45 -0.55 -2.95 12.81
CA ILE A 45 -0.88 -4.37 13.07
C ILE A 45 0.12 -5.29 12.35
N PHE A 46 0.49 -4.96 11.10
CA PHE A 46 1.49 -5.73 10.36
C PHE A 46 2.92 -5.48 10.81
N GLY A 47 3.20 -4.30 11.37
CA GLY A 47 4.54 -3.83 11.75
C GLY A 47 4.86 -3.85 13.23
N GLN A 48 4.26 -4.74 14.03
CA GLN A 48 4.55 -4.86 15.48
C GLN A 48 4.39 -3.52 16.25
N GLY A 49 3.45 -2.67 15.84
CA GLY A 49 3.22 -1.34 16.43
C GLY A 49 3.91 -0.19 15.68
N CYS A 50 4.88 -0.47 14.81
CA CYS A 50 5.55 0.51 13.96
C CYS A 50 4.92 0.51 12.55
N PRO A 51 4.17 1.56 12.15
CA PRO A 51 3.52 1.58 10.84
C PRO A 51 4.51 1.51 9.66
N PHE A 52 5.73 2.04 9.83
CA PHE A 52 6.79 1.97 8.83
C PHE A 52 7.22 0.52 8.54
N GLU A 53 7.29 -0.30 9.58
CA GLU A 53 7.66 -1.71 9.46
C GLU A 53 6.55 -2.49 8.74
N GLY A 54 5.28 -2.15 9.00
CA GLY A 54 4.14 -2.69 8.26
C GLY A 54 4.18 -2.34 6.78
N ALA A 55 4.59 -1.11 6.43
CA ALA A 55 4.74 -0.70 5.03
C ALA A 55 5.81 -1.55 4.30
N ILE A 56 6.92 -1.86 4.98
CA ILE A 56 7.98 -2.73 4.44
C ILE A 56 7.44 -4.15 4.24
N VAL A 57 6.71 -4.72 5.21
CA VAL A 57 6.13 -6.07 5.12
C VAL A 57 5.14 -6.18 3.96
N ILE A 58 4.26 -5.20 3.77
CA ILE A 58 3.32 -5.17 2.65
C ILE A 58 4.05 -5.00 1.31
N GLY A 59 5.07 -4.14 1.26
CA GLY A 59 5.92 -3.98 0.07
C GLY A 59 6.61 -5.29 -0.32
N LEU A 60 7.19 -6.01 0.65
CA LEU A 60 7.87 -7.28 0.45
C LEU A 60 6.93 -8.39 -0.03
N THR A 61 5.77 -8.55 0.62
CA THR A 61 4.77 -9.56 0.23
C THR A 61 4.22 -9.30 -1.17
N CYS A 62 3.89 -8.06 -1.50
CA CYS A 62 3.37 -7.71 -2.82
C CYS A 62 4.45 -7.84 -3.92
N SER A 63 5.72 -7.55 -3.60
CA SER A 63 6.83 -7.78 -4.51
C SER A 63 7.12 -9.26 -4.74
N LEU A 64 6.98 -10.10 -3.71
CA LEU A 64 7.14 -11.55 -3.85
C LEU A 64 6.05 -12.13 -4.76
N VAL A 65 4.78 -11.76 -4.52
CA VAL A 65 3.64 -12.14 -5.37
C VAL A 65 3.84 -11.64 -6.80
N GLY A 66 4.30 -10.40 -6.97
CA GLY A 66 4.64 -9.82 -8.25
C GLY A 66 5.73 -10.57 -9.01
N ALA A 67 6.82 -10.90 -8.32
CA ALA A 67 7.93 -11.66 -8.90
C ALA A 67 7.49 -13.07 -9.32
N LEU A 68 6.62 -13.71 -8.52
CA LEU A 68 6.00 -14.97 -8.90
C LEU A 68 5.16 -14.81 -10.17
N PHE A 69 4.25 -13.83 -10.24
CA PHE A 69 3.45 -13.57 -11.44
C PHE A 69 4.30 -13.25 -12.68
N ASP A 70 5.35 -12.43 -12.56
CA ASP A 70 6.29 -12.10 -13.65
C ASP A 70 7.02 -13.38 -14.14
N THR A 71 7.37 -14.27 -13.22
CA THR A 71 7.98 -15.57 -13.52
C THR A 71 6.99 -16.50 -14.22
N TYR A 72 5.73 -16.58 -13.75
CA TYR A 72 4.69 -17.39 -14.39
C TYR A 72 4.31 -16.87 -15.78
N ALA A 73 4.17 -15.55 -15.95
CA ALA A 73 3.86 -14.94 -17.24
C ALA A 73 4.98 -15.18 -18.26
N SER A 74 6.25 -15.02 -17.85
CA SER A 74 7.40 -15.30 -18.72
C SER A 74 7.60 -16.80 -18.99
N ALA A 75 7.24 -17.68 -18.06
CA ALA A 75 7.23 -19.12 -18.26
C ALA A 75 6.11 -19.58 -19.21
N VAL A 76 4.90 -19.00 -19.10
CA VAL A 76 3.75 -19.27 -19.98
C VAL A 76 3.97 -18.77 -21.41
N ILE A 77 4.67 -17.65 -21.59
CA ILE A 77 5.05 -17.15 -22.93
C ILE A 77 6.09 -18.07 -23.61
N ARG A 78 6.72 -18.97 -22.85
CA ARG A 78 7.69 -19.98 -23.34
C ARG A 78 7.09 -21.40 -23.37
N THR A 79 5.81 -21.55 -23.68
CA THR A 79 5.15 -22.81 -24.05
C THR A 79 4.24 -22.56 -25.23
#